data_AF-A0A382S4A4-F1
#
_entry.id   AF-A0A382S4A4-F1
#
_cell.length_a   1.000
_cell.length_b   1.000
_cell.length_c   1.000
_cell.angle_alpha   90.00
_cell.angle_beta   90.00
_cell.angle_gamma   90.00
#
_symmetry.space_group_name_H-M   'P 1'
#
loop_
_entity.id
_entity.type
_entity.pdbx_description
1 polymer ?
#
loop_
_entity_poly.entity_id
_entity_poly.type
_entity_poly.pdbx_seq_one_letter_code
_entity_poly.pdbx_strand_id
1 'polypeptide(L)'
;VKKVEQIPEIKIEKKEKIQTPEKELEIGKPLEFTEKETHSFSEWLALTKTKKIDRTNGKEENLIDKFVETEPRISKPKREEFFSPVQSAKESLIENDEIVTETLARVYLEQAHYDKAIAAYEKLSLKYPQKSSFFANQIKLIYDLKEK
;
A
#
# COMPACT_ATOMS: atom_id res chain seq x y z
N VAL A 1 65.94 -1.76 0.48
CA VAL A 1 64.88 -0.97 1.14
C VAL A 1 63.60 -1.09 0.32
N LYS A 2 62.68 -1.97 0.71
CA LYS A 2 61.28 -1.92 0.25
C LYS A 2 60.42 -2.18 1.48
N LYS A 3 59.85 -1.08 1.98
CA LYS A 3 58.99 -1.00 3.15
C LYS A 3 57.65 -1.65 2.78
N VAL A 4 57.35 -2.80 3.37
CA VAL A 4 56.02 -3.40 3.30
C VAL A 4 55.20 -2.68 4.37
N GLU A 5 54.36 -1.74 3.94
CA GLU A 5 53.45 -1.03 4.83
C GLU A 5 52.34 -1.98 5.29
N GLN A 6 52.30 -2.21 6.59
CA GLN A 6 51.25 -2.94 7.29
C GLN A 6 49.94 -2.17 7.14
N ILE A 7 48.93 -2.83 6.58
CA ILE A 7 47.54 -2.37 6.61
C ILE A 7 47.06 -2.55 8.05
N PRO A 8 46.51 -1.51 8.71
CA PRO A 8 46.05 -1.64 10.09
C PRO A 8 44.82 -2.55 10.16
N GLU A 9 44.91 -3.58 11.01
CA GLU A 9 43.77 -4.41 11.42
C GLU A 9 42.70 -3.51 12.05
N ILE A 10 41.56 -3.39 11.37
CA ILE A 10 40.36 -2.80 11.93
C ILE A 10 39.82 -3.79 12.95
N LYS A 11 40.07 -3.51 14.23
CA LYS A 11 39.41 -4.18 15.36
C LYS A 11 37.91 -3.92 15.25
N ILE A 12 37.17 -4.91 14.76
CA ILE A 12 35.71 -4.93 14.85
C ILE A 12 35.38 -5.30 16.29
N GLU A 13 35.13 -4.27 17.10
CA GLU A 13 34.64 -4.44 18.47
C GLU A 13 33.32 -5.20 18.45
N LYS A 14 33.30 -6.32 19.19
CA LYS A 14 32.11 -7.13 19.45
C LYS A 14 31.01 -6.27 20.08
N LYS A 15 29.92 -6.03 19.35
CA LYS A 15 28.63 -5.65 19.95
C LYS A 15 27.96 -6.93 20.47
N GLU A 16 28.17 -7.22 21.75
CA GLU A 16 27.25 -8.08 22.49
C GLU A 16 25.96 -7.30 22.79
N LYS A 17 24.87 -7.71 22.14
CA LYS A 17 23.53 -7.89 22.72
C LYS A 17 22.64 -8.48 21.64
N ILE A 18 22.22 -9.72 21.85
CA ILE A 18 21.23 -10.43 21.05
C ILE A 18 19.93 -9.62 21.10
N GLN A 19 19.70 -8.80 20.07
CA GLN A 19 18.39 -8.23 19.82
C GLN A 19 17.62 -9.29 19.05
N THR A 20 16.47 -9.72 19.55
CA THR A 20 15.59 -10.58 18.76
C THR A 20 15.22 -9.82 17.47
N PRO A 21 15.15 -10.51 16.31
CA PRO A 21 14.83 -9.87 15.03
C PRO A 21 13.52 -9.08 15.09
N GLU A 22 12.57 -9.52 15.92
CA GLU A 22 11.31 -8.84 16.24
C GLU A 22 11.49 -7.41 16.78
N LYS A 23 12.51 -7.20 17.64
CA LYS A 23 12.79 -5.91 18.27
C LYS A 23 13.44 -4.93 17.29
N GLU A 24 14.27 -5.45 16.37
CA GLU A 24 14.94 -4.64 15.35
C GLU A 24 14.01 -4.27 14.18
N LEU A 25 13.04 -5.13 13.89
CA LEU A 25 11.94 -4.85 12.96
C LEU A 25 10.83 -3.98 13.57
N GLU A 26 10.93 -3.64 14.86
CA GLU A 26 9.94 -2.84 15.59
C GLU A 26 8.50 -3.37 15.47
N ILE A 27 8.35 -4.70 15.48
CA ILE A 27 7.05 -5.37 15.32
C ILE A 27 6.14 -5.03 16.51
N GLY A 28 4.88 -4.72 16.23
CA GLY A 28 3.87 -4.37 17.22
C GLY A 28 3.99 -2.95 17.79
N LYS A 29 4.98 -2.16 17.37
CA LYS A 29 4.99 -0.72 17.67
C LYS A 29 4.05 0.02 16.71
N PRO A 30 3.24 0.96 17.21
CA PRO A 30 2.45 1.85 16.36
C PRO A 30 3.33 2.60 15.34
N LEU A 31 2.75 2.93 14.19
CA LEU A 31 3.39 3.83 13.24
C LEU A 31 3.46 5.24 13.84
N GLU A 32 4.66 5.80 13.89
CA GLU A 32 4.90 7.17 14.34
C GLU A 32 4.51 8.15 13.23
N PHE A 33 3.58 9.06 13.51
CA PHE A 33 3.19 10.13 12.60
C PHE A 33 3.94 11.42 12.98
N THR A 34 4.54 12.09 12.00
CA THR A 34 5.27 13.35 12.24
C THR A 34 4.51 14.56 11.69
N GLU A 35 4.58 15.70 12.37
CA GLU A 35 3.92 16.95 11.93
C GLU A 35 4.44 17.49 10.58
N LYS A 36 5.53 16.93 10.04
CA LYS A 36 6.08 17.29 8.72
C LYS A 36 5.42 16.54 7.56
N GLU A 37 4.51 15.61 7.83
CA GLU A 37 3.77 14.90 6.79
C GLU A 37 2.85 15.86 6.03
N THR A 38 2.68 15.63 4.72
CA THR A 38 2.03 16.59 3.83
C THR A 38 0.55 16.80 4.16
N HIS A 39 -0.16 15.74 4.57
CA HIS A 39 -1.54 15.78 5.04
C HIS A 39 -1.81 14.55 5.90
N SER A 40 -2.62 14.69 6.96
CA SER A 40 -3.09 13.52 7.72
C SER A 40 -4.11 12.72 6.90
N PHE A 41 -4.23 11.41 7.14
CA PHE A 41 -5.24 10.58 6.45
C PHE A 41 -6.66 11.14 6.60
N SER A 42 -6.99 11.68 7.78
CA SER A 42 -8.26 12.36 8.06
C SER A 42 -8.48 13.60 7.22
N GLU A 43 -7.42 14.35 6.92
CA GLU A 43 -7.46 15.54 6.07
C GLU A 43 -7.67 15.14 4.60
N TRP A 44 -7.03 14.07 4.14
CA TRP A 44 -7.32 13.48 2.82
C TRP A 44 -8.77 13.01 2.69
N LEU A 45 -9.32 12.34 3.72
CA LEU A 45 -10.74 11.99 3.73
C LEU A 45 -11.64 13.23 3.65
N ALA A 46 -11.26 14.34 4.29
CA ALA A 46 -12.02 15.58 4.22
C ALA A 46 -12.07 16.21 2.81
N LEU A 47 -11.00 16.05 2.02
CA LEU A 47 -10.92 16.53 0.63
C LEU A 47 -11.87 15.75 -0.31
N THR A 48 -12.21 14.51 0.02
CA THR A 48 -13.11 13.67 -0.80
C THR A 48 -14.61 13.95 -0.63
N LYS A 49 -14.99 14.95 0.20
CA LYS A 49 -16.40 15.31 0.41
C LYS A 49 -17.03 15.85 -0.88
N THR A 50 -17.79 15.00 -1.57
CA THR A 50 -18.53 15.38 -2.78
C THR A 50 -19.66 16.36 -2.48
N LYS A 51 -19.83 17.39 -3.32
CA LYS A 51 -20.93 18.37 -3.21
C LYS A 51 -22.26 17.71 -3.58
N LYS A 52 -23.30 17.92 -2.75
CA LYS A 52 -24.67 17.46 -3.05
C LYS A 52 -25.19 18.16 -4.31
N ILE A 53 -25.82 17.40 -5.21
CA ILE A 53 -26.44 17.92 -6.44
C ILE A 53 -27.67 18.74 -6.06
N ASP A 54 -27.72 20.00 -6.48
CA ASP A 54 -28.86 20.88 -6.29
C ASP A 54 -29.91 20.62 -7.38
N ARG A 55 -31.12 20.24 -6.98
CA ARG A 55 -32.24 19.86 -7.85
C ARG A 55 -33.30 20.95 -7.98
N THR A 56 -33.02 22.18 -7.53
CA THR A 56 -34.03 23.24 -7.41
C THR A 56 -34.39 23.96 -8.72
N ASN A 57 -33.65 23.74 -9.81
CA ASN A 57 -33.87 24.44 -11.09
C ASN A 57 -34.21 23.46 -12.23
N GLY A 58 -35.40 22.87 -12.19
CA GLY A 58 -35.97 22.10 -13.31
C GLY A 58 -37.16 22.86 -13.91
N LYS A 59 -37.01 23.39 -15.14
CA LYS A 59 -38.15 23.85 -15.95
C LYS A 59 -38.87 22.61 -16.47
N GLU A 60 -39.80 22.08 -15.69
CA GLU A 60 -40.39 20.75 -15.94
C GLU A 60 -41.69 20.78 -16.75
N GLU A 61 -42.37 21.92 -16.88
CA GLU A 61 -43.79 21.93 -17.31
C GLU A 61 -44.04 21.34 -18.72
N ASN A 62 -43.12 21.48 -19.67
CA ASN A 62 -43.32 20.98 -21.05
C ASN A 62 -42.76 19.57 -21.32
N LEU A 63 -42.00 18.99 -20.38
CA LEU A 63 -41.39 17.67 -20.56
C LEU A 63 -42.37 16.55 -20.21
N ILE A 64 -43.25 16.79 -19.22
CA ILE A 64 -44.29 15.83 -18.83
C ILE A 64 -45.26 15.61 -19.99
N ASP A 65 -45.79 16.68 -20.60
CA ASP A 65 -46.78 16.56 -21.68
C ASP A 65 -46.21 15.82 -22.90
N LYS A 66 -44.97 16.14 -23.28
CA LYS A 66 -44.27 15.46 -24.37
C LYS A 66 -43.99 13.99 -24.06
N PHE A 67 -43.77 13.63 -22.80
CA PHE A 67 -43.57 12.25 -22.37
C PHE A 67 -44.86 11.43 -22.46
N VAL A 68 -46.00 12.03 -22.09
CA VAL A 68 -47.32 11.39 -22.19
C VAL A 68 -47.69 11.15 -23.66
N GLU A 69 -47.43 12.11 -24.56
CA GLU A 69 -47.74 12.00 -25.99
C GLU A 69 -46.86 10.98 -26.72
N THR A 70 -45.58 10.88 -26.36
CA THR A 70 -44.61 10.03 -27.08
C THR A 70 -44.58 8.57 -26.64
N GLU A 71 -45.29 8.19 -25.57
CA GLU A 71 -45.28 6.87 -24.92
C GLU A 71 -43.96 6.09 -25.09
N PRO A 72 -42.81 6.67 -24.69
CA PRO A 72 -41.53 6.10 -25.05
C PRO A 72 -41.34 4.76 -24.34
N ARG A 73 -41.32 3.67 -25.10
CA ARG A 73 -41.04 2.33 -24.58
C ARG A 73 -39.53 2.13 -24.47
N ILE A 74 -39.03 2.07 -23.25
CA ILE A 74 -37.65 1.64 -22.99
C ILE A 74 -37.59 0.13 -23.19
N SER A 75 -36.98 -0.33 -24.28
CA SER A 75 -36.62 -1.74 -24.41
C SER A 75 -35.70 -2.09 -23.25
N LYS A 76 -36.04 -3.14 -22.48
CA LYS A 76 -35.17 -3.61 -21.40
C LYS A 76 -33.81 -3.92 -22.03
N PRO A 77 -32.71 -3.26 -21.60
CA PRO A 77 -31.38 -3.68 -22.03
C PRO A 77 -31.21 -5.16 -21.65
N LYS A 78 -30.48 -5.92 -22.47
CA LYS A 78 -30.09 -7.28 -22.10
C LYS A 78 -29.44 -7.20 -20.71
N ARG A 79 -29.86 -8.06 -19.78
CA ARG A 79 -29.24 -8.17 -18.46
C ARG A 79 -27.86 -8.78 -18.64
N GLU A 80 -26.90 -7.97 -19.06
CA GLU A 80 -25.52 -8.20 -18.67
C GLU A 80 -25.47 -7.88 -17.18
N GLU A 81 -25.01 -8.84 -16.36
CA GLU A 81 -24.87 -8.63 -14.92
C GLU A 81 -23.82 -7.53 -14.70
N PHE A 82 -24.28 -6.28 -14.60
CA PHE A 82 -23.44 -5.10 -14.36
C PHE A 82 -22.57 -5.25 -13.10
N PHE A 83 -23.03 -6.08 -12.15
CA PHE A 83 -22.31 -6.43 -10.95
C PHE A 83 -22.59 -7.89 -10.61
N SER A 84 -21.52 -8.69 -10.50
CA SER A 84 -21.60 -10.05 -10.00
C SER A 84 -20.80 -10.13 -8.70
N PRO A 85 -21.46 -10.35 -7.54
CA PRO A 85 -20.77 -10.49 -6.26
C PRO A 85 -19.69 -11.58 -6.30
N VAL A 86 -19.92 -12.64 -7.08
CA VAL A 86 -18.98 -13.75 -7.24
C VAL A 86 -17.74 -13.33 -8.02
N GLN A 87 -17.88 -12.48 -9.05
CA GLN A 87 -16.72 -11.98 -9.81
C GLN A 87 -15.93 -10.96 -9.00
N SER A 88 -16.59 -10.02 -8.34
CA SER A 88 -15.91 -9.04 -7.48
C SER A 88 -15.17 -9.69 -6.30
N ALA A 89 -15.72 -10.77 -5.72
CA ALA A 89 -15.02 -11.55 -4.71
C ALA A 89 -13.76 -12.23 -5.25
N LYS A 90 -13.79 -12.74 -6.50
CA LYS A 90 -12.62 -13.31 -7.17
C LYS A 90 -11.56 -12.25 -7.46
N GLU A 91 -11.96 -11.08 -7.90
CA GLU A 91 -11.05 -9.97 -8.19
C GLU A 91 -10.37 -9.43 -6.92
N SER A 92 -11.07 -9.45 -5.77
CA SER A 92 -10.50 -9.02 -4.48
C SER A 92 -9.36 -9.91 -3.98
N LEU A 93 -9.27 -11.15 -4.46
CA LEU A 93 -8.15 -12.05 -4.16
C LEU A 93 -6.89 -11.72 -4.98
N ILE A 94 -7.05 -10.94 -6.06
CA ILE A 94 -5.94 -10.56 -6.93
C ILE A 94 -5.23 -9.39 -6.30
N GLU A 95 -3.98 -9.61 -5.89
CA GLU A 95 -3.15 -8.56 -5.31
C GLU A 95 -2.67 -7.59 -6.39
N ASN A 96 -2.82 -6.29 -6.13
CA ASN A 96 -2.31 -5.24 -7.01
C ASN A 96 -0.82 -5.03 -6.78
N ASP A 97 -0.02 -5.63 -7.66
CA ASP A 97 1.44 -5.61 -7.60
C ASP A 97 2.08 -4.28 -8.03
N GLU A 98 1.27 -3.34 -8.55
CA GLU A 98 1.71 -2.05 -9.10
C GLU A 98 2.11 -1.05 -8.02
N ILE A 99 1.42 -1.06 -6.87
CA ILE A 99 1.63 -0.10 -5.79
C ILE A 99 2.28 -0.79 -4.61
N VAL A 100 3.60 -0.60 -4.46
CA VAL A 100 4.38 -1.12 -3.33
C VAL A 100 5.04 0.03 -2.58
N THR A 101 4.88 0.05 -1.25
CA THR A 101 5.45 1.06 -0.34
C THR A 101 6.08 0.37 0.87
N GLU A 102 7.00 1.07 1.54
CA GLU A 102 7.66 0.59 2.76
C GLU A 102 6.65 0.29 3.88
N THR A 103 5.62 1.14 4.03
CA THR A 103 4.53 0.93 4.98
C THR A 103 3.74 -0.33 4.66
N LEU A 104 3.46 -0.60 3.37
CA LEU A 104 2.76 -1.82 2.98
C LEU A 104 3.59 -3.08 3.31
N ALA A 105 4.90 -3.04 3.05
CA ALA A 105 5.81 -4.13 3.43
C ALA A 105 5.80 -4.38 4.94
N ARG A 106 5.79 -3.31 5.75
CA ARG A 106 5.68 -3.40 7.21
C ARG A 106 4.34 -3.99 7.65
N VAL A 107 3.23 -3.59 7.03
CA VAL A 107 1.90 -4.17 7.32
C VAL A 107 1.87 -5.67 7.03
N TYR A 108 2.46 -6.13 5.92
CA TYR A 108 2.57 -7.56 5.65
C TYR A 108 3.37 -8.29 6.74
N LEU A 109 4.44 -7.68 7.24
CA LEU A 109 5.25 -8.22 8.34
C LEU A 109 4.44 -8.38 9.63
N GLU A 110 3.66 -7.36 10.01
CA GLU A 110 2.77 -7.38 11.18
C GLU A 110 1.67 -8.44 11.06
N GLN A 111 1.21 -8.71 9.84
CA GLN A 111 0.24 -9.77 9.52
C GLN A 111 0.87 -11.16 9.38
N ALA A 112 2.18 -11.31 9.67
CA ALA A 112 2.96 -12.53 9.47
C ALA A 112 2.99 -13.05 8.01
N HIS A 113 2.70 -12.20 7.04
CA HIS A 113 2.83 -12.49 5.61
C HIS A 113 4.27 -12.24 5.12
N TYR A 114 5.21 -13.05 5.61
CA TYR A 114 6.65 -12.86 5.37
C TYR A 114 7.04 -12.86 3.89
N ASP A 115 6.48 -13.78 3.09
CA ASP A 115 6.80 -13.88 1.66
C ASP A 115 6.40 -12.61 0.90
N LYS A 116 5.24 -12.02 1.26
CA LYS A 116 4.77 -10.76 0.68
C LYS A 116 5.61 -9.57 1.12
N ALA A 117 6.02 -9.55 2.40
CA ALA A 117 6.91 -8.52 2.91
C ALA A 117 8.27 -8.54 2.18
N ILE A 118 8.85 -9.72 1.97
CA ILE A 118 10.11 -9.89 1.22
C ILE A 118 9.94 -9.40 -0.22
N ALA A 119 8.92 -9.88 -0.94
CA ALA A 119 8.67 -9.47 -2.32
C ALA A 119 8.46 -7.95 -2.45
N ALA A 120 7.78 -7.33 -1.47
CA ALA A 120 7.61 -5.88 -1.42
C ALA A 120 8.95 -5.16 -1.24
N TYR A 121 9.81 -5.59 -0.30
CA TYR A 121 11.13 -4.99 -0.11
C TYR A 121 12.07 -5.20 -1.32
N GLU A 122 11.99 -6.34 -2.00
CA GLU A 122 12.72 -6.59 -3.24
C GLU A 122 12.32 -5.59 -4.34
N LYS A 123 11.01 -5.41 -4.55
CA LYS A 123 10.49 -4.41 -5.50
C LYS A 123 10.93 -2.98 -5.12
N LEU A 124 10.90 -2.64 -3.84
CA LEU A 124 11.36 -1.33 -3.37
C LEU A 124 12.86 -1.12 -3.57
N SER A 125 13.68 -2.17 -3.44
CA SER A 125 15.11 -2.12 -3.73
C SER A 125 15.40 -1.82 -5.20
N LEU A 126 14.63 -2.43 -6.11
CA LEU A 126 14.72 -2.15 -7.55
C LEU A 126 14.26 -0.71 -7.88
N LYS A 127 13.22 -0.22 -7.21
CA LYS A 127 12.65 1.11 -7.45
C LYS A 127 13.47 2.25 -6.82
N TYR A 128 14.08 2.01 -5.66
CA TYR A 128 14.81 2.99 -4.86
C TYR A 128 16.21 2.49 -4.50
N PRO A 129 17.14 2.38 -5.47
CA PRO A 129 18.46 1.77 -5.27
C PRO A 129 19.32 2.48 -4.20
N GLN A 130 19.06 3.77 -3.95
CA GLN A 130 19.70 4.56 -2.89
C GLN A 130 19.49 3.96 -1.49
N LYS A 131 18.37 3.26 -1.28
CA LYS A 131 18.01 2.59 -0.02
C LYS A 131 18.22 1.06 -0.08
N SER A 132 18.86 0.53 -1.13
CA SER A 132 19.03 -0.92 -1.34
C SER A 132 19.64 -1.66 -0.15
N SER A 133 20.70 -1.11 0.47
CA SER A 133 21.32 -1.69 1.67
C SER A 133 20.35 -1.80 2.85
N PHE A 134 19.51 -0.78 3.06
CA PHE A 134 18.49 -0.80 4.09
C PHE A 134 17.47 -1.92 3.83
N PHE A 135 16.95 -2.04 2.61
CA PHE A 135 15.99 -3.10 2.27
C PHE A 135 16.61 -4.50 2.35
N ALA A 136 17.87 -4.67 1.96
CA ALA A 136 18.58 -5.95 2.09
C ALA A 136 18.68 -6.39 3.57
N ASN A 137 18.96 -5.44 4.48
CA ASN A 137 18.98 -5.73 5.91
C ASN A 137 17.58 -6.13 6.43
N GLN A 138 16.52 -5.43 6.02
CA GLN A 138 15.14 -5.79 6.37
C GLN A 138 14.78 -7.20 5.90
N ILE A 139 15.06 -7.52 4.64
CA ILE A 139 14.85 -8.86 4.07
C ILE A 139 15.57 -9.93 4.88
N LYS A 140 16.83 -9.69 5.24
CA LYS A 140 17.61 -10.62 6.07
C LYS A 140 16.95 -10.87 7.43
N LEU A 141 16.54 -9.81 8.12
CA LEU A 141 15.86 -9.93 9.41
C LEU A 141 14.54 -10.71 9.30
N ILE A 142 13.82 -10.56 8.19
CA ILE A 142 12.57 -11.29 7.93
C ILE A 142 12.86 -12.79 7.70
N TYR A 143 13.93 -13.13 6.97
CA TYR A 143 14.35 -14.52 6.83
C TYR A 143 14.69 -15.16 8.18
N ASP A 144 15.49 -14.47 8.99
CA ASP A 144 15.86 -14.93 10.34
C ASP A 144 14.61 -15.14 11.24
N LEU A 145 13.55 -14.34 11.02
CA LEU A 145 12.29 -14.44 11.75
C LEU A 145 11.37 -15.55 11.22
N LYS A 146 11.37 -15.81 9.91
CA LYS A 146 10.61 -16.89 9.28
C LYS A 146 11.17 -18.28 9.63
N GLU A 147 12.48 -18.38 9.85
CA GLU A 147 13.15 -19.63 10.22
C GLU A 147 13.06 -19.97 11.72
N LYS A 148 12.57 -19.04 12.54
CA LYS A 148 12.42 -19.17 13.98
C LYS A 148 11.09 -19.85 14.36
#